data_AF-A0A0D9W3H3-F1
#
_entry.id   AF-A0A0D9W3H3-F1
#
_cell.length_a   1.000
_cell.length_b   1.000
_cell.length_c   1.000
_cell.angle_alpha   90.00
_cell.angle_beta   90.00
_cell.angle_gamma   90.00
#
_symmetry.space_group_name_H-M   'P 1'
#
loop_
_entity.id
_entity.type
_entity.pdbx_description
1 polymer ?
#
loop_
_entity_poly.entity_id
_entity_poly.type
_entity_poly.pdbx_seq_one_letter_code
_entity_poly.pdbx_strand_id
1 'polypeptide(L)'
;MESDAAELEMKRQLRDIGARLTPLPDDDEQLLRLLQEAAALLYRVNQYQSDSMHSALIPVMKVLIKKELLDHTNSGMKLAVASCLTALIRIRAPEGPYDDDVMKVDVLKLVVEAFCKLDDVECPSYGTRVSMLATFAAVRGYTLLLDLDCNDLIRDMFRHFFRTITNAHQENVISYMETIMKFTIEETTDMEQNLIQDLASCLLQNVKKEEKETLPASFVLAERVIGLCHEKLRPVFIELLQGSPANEYSSLITSLVQDAEDNNIDAFMHDLEAVSPEFSTMMSKPNGQPADSGEELHSKDVQETKEAFNSKKKALGGSIVGSRIKVWWSGDEMFYNGFVKSFDASLGTHEIVYDDGDVEWLPLKNEKWQFISEEEDYNPDASANMPQDRSDKGNFDQPFQDTLKAASNYSSIIEEKCNSVLNEIQCLYSETTSAFPVRISGWENCHLEPEKVTVESQHTTL
;
A
#
# COMPACT_ATOMS: atom_id res chain seq x y z
N MET A 1 22.85 16.42 -18.28
CA MET A 1 24.31 16.37 -18.07
C MET A 1 24.68 16.02 -16.63
N GLU A 2 24.35 16.83 -15.61
CA GLU A 2 24.62 16.44 -14.20
C GLU A 2 23.81 15.22 -13.74
N SER A 3 22.53 15.14 -14.14
CA SER A 3 21.68 13.96 -13.88
C SER A 3 22.24 12.68 -14.52
N ASP A 4 22.76 12.77 -15.74
CA ASP A 4 23.30 11.61 -16.47
C ASP A 4 24.63 11.12 -15.86
N ALA A 5 25.45 12.05 -15.38
CA ALA A 5 26.71 11.73 -14.69
C ALA A 5 26.46 11.05 -13.33
N ALA A 6 25.47 11.55 -12.57
CA ALA A 6 25.07 10.95 -11.29
C ALA A 6 24.51 9.52 -11.48
N GLU A 7 23.67 9.32 -12.49
CA GLU A 7 23.14 7.99 -12.80
C GLU A 7 24.25 7.02 -13.26
N LEU A 8 25.19 7.49 -14.07
CA LEU A 8 26.33 6.69 -14.51
C LEU A 8 27.22 6.26 -13.33
N GLU A 9 27.51 7.19 -12.42
CA GLU A 9 28.27 6.89 -11.20
C GLU A 9 27.51 5.90 -10.32
N MET A 10 26.18 6.02 -10.22
CA MET A 10 25.38 5.07 -9.46
C MET A 10 25.47 3.66 -10.02
N LYS A 11 25.34 3.53 -11.35
CA LYS A 11 25.52 2.24 -12.05
C LYS A 11 26.92 1.65 -11.82
N ARG A 12 27.95 2.50 -11.78
CA ARG A 12 29.33 2.07 -11.50
C ARG A 12 29.47 1.52 -10.08
N GLN A 13 28.91 2.23 -9.08
CA GLN A 13 28.94 1.80 -7.69
C GLN A 13 28.19 0.48 -7.47
N LEU A 14 27.03 0.30 -8.12
CA LEU A 14 26.24 -0.95 -8.05
C LEU A 14 27.00 -2.15 -8.65
N ARG A 15 27.73 -1.93 -9.75
CA ARG A 15 28.57 -2.98 -10.35
C ARG A 15 29.77 -3.33 -9.47
N ASP A 16 30.40 -2.32 -8.86
CA ASP A 16 31.54 -2.51 -7.95
C ASP A 16 31.14 -3.32 -6.72
N ILE A 17 30.06 -2.91 -6.02
CA ILE A 17 29.60 -3.61 -4.82
C ILE A 17 29.18 -5.05 -5.16
N GLY A 18 28.51 -5.25 -6.30
CA GLY A 18 28.12 -6.57 -6.77
C GLY A 18 29.33 -7.46 -7.10
N ALA A 19 30.38 -6.91 -7.70
CA ALA A 19 31.62 -7.64 -7.97
C ALA A 19 32.34 -8.05 -6.68
N ARG A 20 32.36 -7.18 -5.66
CA ARG A 20 32.95 -7.44 -4.34
C ARG A 20 32.16 -8.48 -3.54
N LEU A 21 30.84 -8.50 -3.68
CA LEU A 21 29.96 -9.49 -3.04
C LEU A 21 29.93 -10.85 -3.76
N THR A 22 30.18 -10.89 -5.07
CA THR A 22 30.13 -12.12 -5.87
C THR A 22 30.94 -13.30 -5.31
N PRO A 23 32.23 -13.13 -4.92
CA PRO A 23 33.01 -14.23 -4.37
C PRO A 23 32.57 -14.65 -2.97
N LEU A 24 31.72 -13.86 -2.29
CA LEU A 24 31.42 -13.95 -0.85
C LEU A 24 32.70 -13.93 0.01
N PRO A 25 33.01 -12.81 0.70
CA PRO A 25 34.14 -12.80 1.64
C PRO A 25 34.01 -13.90 2.69
N ASP A 26 35.11 -14.58 2.99
CA ASP A 26 35.18 -15.61 4.05
C ASP A 26 35.08 -15.00 5.46
N ASP A 27 35.39 -13.70 5.59
CA ASP A 27 35.33 -12.98 6.86
C ASP A 27 33.93 -12.37 7.07
N ASP A 28 33.24 -12.83 8.10
CA ASP A 28 31.89 -12.37 8.47
C ASP A 28 31.86 -10.85 8.72
N GLU A 29 32.87 -10.27 9.35
CA GLU A 29 32.83 -8.83 9.63
C GLU A 29 32.93 -8.01 8.33
N GLN A 30 33.81 -8.41 7.41
CA GLN A 30 33.94 -7.80 6.09
C GLN A 30 32.67 -8.01 5.25
N LEU A 31 32.10 -9.21 5.23
CA LEU A 31 30.88 -9.51 4.50
C LEU A 31 29.70 -8.68 5.04
N LEU A 32 29.57 -8.56 6.36
CA LEU A 32 28.51 -7.74 6.97
C LEU A 32 28.63 -6.27 6.54
N ARG A 33 29.84 -5.71 6.60
CA ARG A 33 30.09 -4.31 6.17
C ARG A 33 29.76 -4.11 4.69
N LEU A 34 30.10 -5.08 3.84
CA LEU A 34 29.77 -5.02 2.41
C LEU A 34 28.26 -5.09 2.15
N LEU A 35 27.53 -5.90 2.88
CA LEU A 35 26.07 -5.96 2.78
C LEU A 35 25.42 -4.65 3.27
N GLN A 36 25.93 -4.06 4.35
CA GLN A 36 25.47 -2.75 4.82
C GLN A 36 25.77 -1.62 3.83
N GLU A 37 26.95 -1.63 3.20
CA GLU A 37 27.31 -0.71 2.12
C GLU A 37 26.38 -0.90 0.91
N ALA A 38 26.07 -2.14 0.54
CA ALA A 38 25.11 -2.46 -0.51
C ALA A 38 23.70 -1.95 -0.19
N ALA A 39 23.21 -2.17 1.04
CA ALA A 39 21.90 -1.67 1.47
C ALA A 39 21.84 -0.14 1.36
N ALA A 40 22.82 0.57 1.92
CA ALA A 40 22.89 2.03 1.87
C ALA A 40 22.91 2.56 0.42
N LEU A 41 23.61 1.86 -0.48
CA LEU A 41 23.63 2.19 -1.90
C LEU A 41 22.27 1.97 -2.56
N LEU A 42 21.64 0.82 -2.33
CA LEU A 42 20.33 0.47 -2.88
C LEU A 42 19.25 1.46 -2.43
N TYR A 43 19.28 1.90 -1.16
CA TYR A 43 18.34 2.90 -0.65
C TYR A 43 18.40 4.25 -1.37
N ARG A 44 19.50 4.56 -2.08
CA ARG A 44 19.65 5.78 -2.90
C ARG A 44 19.17 5.60 -4.34
N VAL A 45 18.87 4.37 -4.76
CA VAL A 45 18.40 4.07 -6.11
C VAL A 45 16.89 4.27 -6.17
N ASN A 46 16.44 5.19 -7.03
CA ASN A 46 15.03 5.37 -7.33
C ASN A 46 14.51 4.23 -8.22
N GLN A 47 13.18 4.09 -8.30
CA GLN A 47 12.55 3.25 -9.32
C GLN A 47 13.00 3.69 -10.71
N TYR A 48 13.16 2.72 -11.62
CA TYR A 48 13.71 2.95 -12.95
C TYR A 48 12.91 2.18 -14.01
N GLN A 49 12.86 2.72 -15.23
CA GLN A 49 12.36 2.00 -16.41
C GLN A 49 13.47 1.58 -17.39
N SER A 50 14.75 1.91 -17.11
CA SER A 50 15.87 1.63 -18.03
C SER A 50 16.53 0.27 -17.80
N ASP A 51 16.77 -0.48 -18.89
CA ASP A 51 17.51 -1.76 -18.86
C ASP A 51 18.95 -1.60 -18.35
N SER A 52 19.53 -0.40 -18.53
CA SER A 52 20.89 -0.09 -18.10
C SER A 52 21.05 -0.15 -16.58
N MET A 53 20.08 0.38 -15.83
CA MET A 53 20.08 0.32 -14.37
C MET A 53 19.80 -1.10 -13.89
N HIS A 54 18.85 -1.79 -14.52
CA HIS A 54 18.61 -3.21 -14.23
C HIS A 54 19.88 -4.04 -14.35
N SER A 55 20.59 -3.89 -15.47
CA SER A 55 21.85 -4.58 -15.71
C SER A 55 22.91 -4.31 -14.64
N ALA A 56 22.93 -3.12 -14.03
CA ALA A 56 23.83 -2.79 -12.94
C ALA A 56 23.45 -3.46 -11.61
N LEU A 57 22.17 -3.77 -11.39
CA LEU A 57 21.67 -4.41 -10.18
C LEU A 57 21.82 -5.94 -10.20
N ILE A 58 21.80 -6.57 -11.39
CA ILE A 58 21.87 -8.04 -11.55
C ILE A 58 22.94 -8.70 -10.68
N PRO A 59 24.20 -8.21 -10.60
CA PRO A 59 25.22 -8.85 -9.78
C PRO A 59 24.84 -8.91 -8.29
N VAL A 60 24.29 -7.82 -7.74
CA VAL A 60 23.83 -7.76 -6.35
C VAL A 60 22.61 -8.66 -6.15
N MET A 61 21.63 -8.57 -7.05
CA MET A 61 20.40 -9.36 -6.98
C MET A 61 20.70 -10.87 -6.94
N LYS A 62 21.63 -11.34 -7.78
CA LYS A 62 22.02 -12.76 -7.83
C LYS A 62 22.73 -13.24 -6.57
N VAL A 63 23.50 -12.37 -5.91
CA VAL A 63 24.23 -12.76 -4.70
C VAL A 63 23.29 -12.86 -3.51
N LEU A 64 22.33 -11.93 -3.37
CA LEU A 64 21.46 -11.86 -2.18
C LEU A 64 20.55 -13.07 -1.99
N ILE A 65 20.27 -13.83 -3.05
CA ILE A 65 19.45 -15.05 -3.02
C ILE A 65 20.28 -16.34 -2.87
N LYS A 66 21.58 -16.22 -2.61
CA LYS A 66 22.44 -17.37 -2.32
C LYS A 66 22.09 -17.95 -0.95
N LYS A 67 21.98 -19.28 -0.87
CA LYS A 67 21.63 -20.00 0.38
C LYS A 67 22.62 -19.72 1.50
N GLU A 68 23.89 -19.49 1.16
CA GLU A 68 24.94 -19.11 2.10
C GLU A 68 24.60 -17.81 2.87
N LEU A 69 23.87 -16.89 2.24
CA LEU A 69 23.40 -15.64 2.85
C LEU A 69 22.01 -15.80 3.50
N LEU A 70 21.08 -16.46 2.82
CA LEU A 70 19.71 -16.64 3.29
C LEU A 70 19.63 -17.50 4.55
N ASP A 71 20.40 -18.59 4.60
CA ASP A 71 20.43 -19.54 5.72
C ASP A 71 21.53 -19.22 6.75
N HIS A 72 22.14 -18.02 6.67
CA HIS A 72 23.25 -17.65 7.54
C HIS A 72 22.87 -17.70 9.02
N THR A 73 23.77 -18.23 9.87
CA THR A 73 23.49 -18.42 11.31
C THR A 73 23.45 -17.09 12.08
N ASN A 74 24.26 -16.12 11.65
CA ASN A 74 24.30 -14.78 12.23
C ASN A 74 23.03 -13.96 11.87
N SER A 75 22.26 -13.59 12.89
CA SER A 75 21.04 -12.78 12.71
C SER A 75 21.28 -11.37 12.16
N GLY A 76 22.46 -10.79 12.40
CA GLY A 76 22.87 -9.50 11.83
C GLY A 76 23.12 -9.59 10.33
N MET A 77 23.70 -10.69 9.86
CA MET A 77 23.86 -10.97 8.42
C MET A 77 22.51 -11.10 7.74
N LYS A 78 21.62 -11.93 8.30
CA LYS A 78 20.26 -12.10 7.81
C LYS A 78 19.52 -10.76 7.72
N LEU A 79 19.65 -9.91 8.73
CA LEU A 79 19.04 -8.58 8.71
C LEU A 79 19.64 -7.67 7.62
N ALA A 80 20.96 -7.70 7.41
CA ALA A 80 21.59 -6.92 6.34
C ALA A 80 21.14 -7.38 4.94
N VAL A 81 21.02 -8.70 4.73
CA VAL A 81 20.47 -9.27 3.49
C VAL A 81 19.00 -8.86 3.32
N ALA A 82 18.19 -8.99 4.38
CA ALA A 82 16.79 -8.59 4.36
C ALA A 82 16.63 -7.10 4.01
N SER A 83 17.49 -6.23 4.56
CA SER A 83 17.49 -4.79 4.26
C SER A 83 17.80 -4.50 2.78
N CYS A 84 18.80 -5.18 2.19
CA CYS A 84 19.07 -5.10 0.76
C CYS A 84 17.86 -5.55 -0.08
N LEU A 85 17.23 -6.67 0.30
CA LEU A 85 16.07 -7.21 -0.40
C LEU A 85 14.85 -6.28 -0.31
N THR A 86 14.59 -5.68 0.85
CA THR A 86 13.53 -4.65 1.01
C THR A 86 13.78 -3.45 0.09
N ALA A 87 15.02 -2.99 -0.04
CA ALA A 87 15.35 -1.92 -0.98
C ALA A 87 15.14 -2.34 -2.44
N LEU A 88 15.48 -3.59 -2.80
CA LEU A 88 15.22 -4.11 -4.15
C LEU A 88 13.73 -4.22 -4.47
N ILE A 89 12.90 -4.64 -3.51
CA ILE A 89 11.44 -4.65 -3.65
C ILE A 89 10.95 -3.23 -3.98
N ARG A 90 11.41 -2.21 -3.23
CA ARG A 90 11.06 -0.81 -3.50
C ARG A 90 11.48 -0.34 -4.90
N ILE A 91 12.71 -0.68 -5.32
CA ILE A 91 13.26 -0.27 -6.61
C ILE A 91 12.49 -0.92 -7.78
N ARG A 92 11.97 -2.15 -7.58
CA ARG A 92 11.37 -2.98 -8.63
C ARG A 92 9.84 -3.00 -8.61
N ALA A 93 9.21 -2.39 -7.61
CA ALA A 93 7.77 -2.25 -7.57
C ALA A 93 7.26 -1.59 -8.88
N PRO A 94 6.15 -2.08 -9.47
CA PRO A 94 5.22 -3.08 -8.90
C PRO A 94 5.61 -4.56 -9.11
N GLU A 95 6.41 -4.92 -10.12
CA GLU A 95 6.57 -6.32 -10.56
C GLU A 95 7.53 -7.20 -9.72
N GLY A 96 8.11 -6.67 -8.65
CA GLY A 96 9.02 -7.40 -7.79
C GLY A 96 10.42 -7.65 -8.41
N PRO A 97 11.42 -8.00 -7.58
CA PRO A 97 12.79 -8.18 -8.05
C PRO A 97 13.11 -9.58 -8.58
N TYR A 98 12.30 -10.59 -8.29
CA TYR A 98 12.59 -12.00 -8.59
C TYR A 98 11.34 -12.72 -9.11
N ASP A 99 11.52 -13.93 -9.63
CA ASP A 99 10.41 -14.83 -9.91
C ASP A 99 9.65 -15.22 -8.62
N ASP A 100 8.39 -15.61 -8.79
CA ASP A 100 7.47 -15.90 -7.70
C ASP A 100 8.00 -16.96 -6.72
N ASP A 101 8.66 -18.02 -7.20
CA ASP A 101 9.14 -19.10 -6.35
C ASP A 101 10.22 -18.60 -5.37
N VAL A 102 11.21 -17.87 -5.90
CA VAL A 102 12.27 -17.24 -5.09
C VAL A 102 11.68 -16.13 -4.20
N MET A 103 10.72 -15.36 -4.73
CA MET A 103 10.10 -14.28 -4.00
C MET A 103 9.34 -14.78 -2.75
N LYS A 104 8.55 -15.85 -2.90
CA LYS A 104 7.75 -16.46 -1.83
C LYS A 104 8.62 -17.14 -0.76
N VAL A 105 9.51 -18.04 -1.19
CA VAL A 105 10.22 -18.96 -0.28
C VAL A 105 11.37 -18.29 0.46
N ASP A 106 12.10 -17.43 -0.24
CA ASP A 106 13.37 -16.91 0.25
C ASP A 106 13.26 -15.44 0.64
N VAL A 107 12.75 -14.60 -0.27
CA VAL A 107 12.82 -13.13 -0.13
C VAL A 107 11.81 -12.60 0.89
N LEU A 108 10.52 -12.84 0.66
CA LEU A 108 9.46 -12.31 1.52
C LEU A 108 9.52 -12.93 2.93
N LYS A 109 9.89 -14.20 3.03
CA LYS A 109 10.12 -14.86 4.33
C LYS A 109 11.17 -14.12 5.16
N LEU A 110 12.33 -13.81 4.56
CA LEU A 110 13.41 -13.14 5.27
C LEU A 110 13.03 -11.68 5.67
N VAL A 111 12.29 -10.98 4.80
CA VAL A 111 11.78 -9.63 5.10
C VAL A 111 10.78 -9.66 6.25
N VAL A 112 9.81 -10.57 6.25
CA VAL A 112 8.82 -10.71 7.33
C VAL A 112 9.48 -11.14 8.64
N GLU A 113 10.43 -12.08 8.62
CA GLU A 113 11.22 -12.47 9.79
C GLU A 113 11.99 -11.29 10.38
N ALA A 114 12.39 -10.30 9.59
CA ALA A 114 13.06 -9.11 10.11
C ALA A 114 12.17 -8.25 11.03
N PHE A 115 10.84 -8.41 10.99
CA PHE A 115 9.93 -7.68 11.86
C PHE A 115 9.74 -8.32 13.25
N CYS A 116 10.28 -9.53 13.49
CA CYS A 116 10.06 -10.27 14.74
C CYS A 116 10.83 -9.74 15.99
N LYS A 117 11.62 -8.68 15.85
CA LYS A 117 12.45 -8.09 16.94
C LYS A 117 12.38 -6.56 16.96
N LEU A 118 11.18 -6.01 16.82
CA LEU A 118 10.94 -4.57 16.93
C LEU A 118 10.76 -4.12 18.40
N ASP A 119 10.63 -5.05 19.34
CA ASP A 119 10.50 -4.79 20.79
C ASP A 119 11.78 -4.23 21.44
N ASP A 120 12.95 -4.55 20.91
CA ASP A 120 14.24 -4.07 21.40
C ASP A 120 14.63 -2.72 20.76
N VAL A 121 14.01 -1.65 21.23
CA VAL A 121 14.19 -0.27 20.72
C VAL A 121 15.61 0.28 20.91
N GLU A 122 16.38 -0.27 21.85
CA GLU A 122 17.76 0.13 22.12
C GLU A 122 18.79 -0.68 21.30
N CYS A 123 18.33 -1.68 20.54
CA CYS A 123 19.19 -2.48 19.68
C CYS A 123 19.86 -1.58 18.61
N PRO A 124 21.18 -1.71 18.37
CA PRO A 124 21.85 -0.97 17.29
C PRO A 124 21.20 -1.17 15.91
N SER A 125 20.53 -2.30 15.72
CA SER A 125 19.85 -2.68 14.47
C SER A 125 18.38 -2.27 14.42
N TYR A 126 17.84 -1.64 15.47
CA TYR A 126 16.44 -1.20 15.52
C TYR A 126 16.10 -0.25 14.38
N GLY A 127 16.95 0.75 14.14
CA GLY A 127 16.77 1.71 13.04
C GLY A 127 16.69 1.05 11.66
N THR A 128 17.47 0.00 11.42
CA THR A 128 17.40 -0.78 10.18
C THR A 128 16.05 -1.48 10.04
N ARG A 129 15.53 -2.12 11.11
CA ARG A 129 14.22 -2.79 11.08
C ARG A 129 13.07 -1.80 10.87
N VAL A 130 13.12 -0.64 11.53
CA VAL A 130 12.13 0.43 11.33
C VAL A 130 12.18 0.97 9.90
N SER A 131 13.38 1.19 9.33
CA SER A 131 13.54 1.61 7.93
C SER A 131 12.97 0.58 6.96
N MET A 132 13.17 -0.72 7.24
CA MET A 132 12.57 -1.79 6.44
C MET A 132 11.04 -1.77 6.53
N LEU A 133 10.49 -1.65 7.75
CA LEU A 133 9.04 -1.61 7.97
C LEU A 133 8.41 -0.40 7.27
N ALA A 134 9.01 0.78 7.42
CA ALA A 134 8.57 2.01 6.75
C ALA A 134 8.58 1.86 5.23
N THR A 135 9.65 1.28 4.68
CA THR A 135 9.77 1.02 3.24
C THR A 135 8.71 0.03 2.78
N PHE A 136 8.51 -1.06 3.53
CA PHE A 136 7.53 -2.09 3.21
C PHE A 136 6.10 -1.55 3.23
N ALA A 137 5.76 -0.69 4.19
CA ALA A 137 4.48 0.02 4.21
C ALA A 137 4.33 0.95 3.00
N ALA A 138 5.34 1.79 2.71
CA ALA A 138 5.29 2.79 1.65
C ALA A 138 5.13 2.18 0.24
N VAL A 139 5.73 1.01 0.00
CA VAL A 139 5.63 0.31 -1.29
C VAL A 139 4.46 -0.66 -1.37
N ARG A 140 3.57 -0.65 -0.36
CA ARG A 140 2.47 -1.60 -0.22
C ARG A 140 2.96 -3.05 -0.34
N GLY A 141 4.06 -3.38 0.32
CA GLY A 141 4.70 -4.71 0.23
C GLY A 141 3.80 -5.87 0.66
N TYR A 142 2.72 -5.60 1.39
CA TYR A 142 1.69 -6.58 1.70
C TYR A 142 0.92 -7.05 0.45
N THR A 143 0.79 -6.23 -0.59
CA THR A 143 0.16 -6.62 -1.86
C THR A 143 0.96 -7.76 -2.52
N LEU A 144 2.30 -7.72 -2.43
CA LEU A 144 3.13 -8.85 -2.89
C LEU A 144 2.89 -10.13 -2.09
N LEU A 145 2.54 -10.04 -0.79
CA LEU A 145 2.19 -11.22 -0.01
C LEU A 145 0.83 -11.79 -0.44
N LEU A 146 -0.13 -10.93 -0.76
CA LEU A 146 -1.47 -11.31 -1.24
C LEU A 146 -1.41 -11.91 -2.65
N ASP A 147 -0.80 -11.19 -3.60
CA ASP A 147 -0.68 -11.62 -5.02
C ASP A 147 0.03 -12.97 -5.16
N LEU A 148 0.91 -13.27 -4.21
CA LEU A 148 1.69 -14.50 -4.18
C LEU A 148 1.11 -15.56 -3.24
N ASP A 149 -0.11 -15.39 -2.71
CA ASP A 149 -0.79 -16.32 -1.81
C ASP A 149 0.05 -16.73 -0.58
N CYS A 150 0.86 -15.81 -0.04
CA CYS A 150 1.78 -16.04 1.08
C CYS A 150 1.06 -16.02 2.45
N ASN A 151 -0.06 -16.73 2.56
CA ASN A 151 -0.96 -16.66 3.72
C ASN A 151 -0.30 -17.01 5.05
N ASP A 152 0.65 -17.95 5.07
CA ASP A 152 1.43 -18.27 6.27
C ASP A 152 2.29 -17.09 6.73
N LEU A 153 2.95 -16.40 5.79
CA LEU A 153 3.77 -15.23 6.09
C LEU A 153 2.93 -14.03 6.52
N ILE A 154 1.74 -13.85 5.94
CA ILE A 154 0.80 -12.82 6.39
C ILE A 154 0.39 -13.06 7.85
N ARG A 155 0.05 -14.31 8.19
CA ARG A 155 -0.25 -14.70 9.57
C ARG A 155 0.94 -14.50 10.51
N ASP A 156 2.15 -14.83 10.08
CA ASP A 156 3.38 -14.60 10.85
C ASP A 156 3.64 -13.11 11.07
N MET A 157 3.45 -12.28 10.05
CA MET A 157 3.60 -10.83 10.12
C MET A 157 2.66 -10.23 11.18
N PHE A 158 1.37 -10.58 11.16
CA PHE A 158 0.41 -10.14 12.19
C PHE A 158 0.85 -10.57 13.59
N ARG A 159 1.27 -11.83 13.75
CA ARG A 159 1.80 -12.33 15.04
C ARG A 159 3.05 -11.57 15.48
N HIS A 160 3.95 -11.24 14.56
CA HIS A 160 5.15 -10.47 14.86
C HIS A 160 4.79 -9.07 15.35
N PHE A 161 3.88 -8.35 14.70
CA PHE A 161 3.47 -7.01 15.13
C PHE A 161 2.83 -7.04 16.53
N PHE A 162 1.91 -7.97 16.81
CA PHE A 162 1.32 -8.07 18.15
C PHE A 162 2.31 -8.47 19.24
N ARG A 163 3.30 -9.30 18.91
CA ARG A 163 4.34 -9.71 19.88
C ARG A 163 5.38 -8.63 20.15
N THR A 164 5.65 -7.79 19.15
CA THR A 164 6.77 -6.83 19.21
C THR A 164 6.34 -5.41 19.54
N ILE A 165 5.06 -5.07 19.38
CA ILE A 165 4.59 -3.74 19.74
C ILE A 165 4.72 -3.49 21.25
N THR A 166 5.24 -2.32 21.60
CA THR A 166 5.41 -1.88 22.98
C THR A 166 5.10 -0.38 23.09
N ASN A 167 4.81 0.09 24.30
CA ASN A 167 4.58 1.52 24.56
C ASN A 167 5.85 2.39 24.39
N ALA A 168 7.02 1.79 24.15
CA ALA A 168 8.27 2.51 23.87
C ALA A 168 8.40 2.92 22.40
N HIS A 169 7.56 2.36 21.52
CA HIS A 169 7.57 2.68 20.10
C HIS A 169 7.15 4.12 19.84
N GLN A 170 7.81 4.73 18.85
CA GLN A 170 7.33 5.99 18.28
C GLN A 170 6.04 5.75 17.47
N GLU A 171 5.18 6.77 17.41
CA GLU A 171 3.86 6.67 16.76
C GLU A 171 3.95 6.30 15.27
N ASN A 172 5.00 6.72 14.56
CA ASN A 172 5.24 6.33 13.17
C ASN A 172 5.41 4.81 13.03
N VAL A 173 6.10 4.13 13.95
CA VAL A 173 6.29 2.67 13.90
C VAL A 173 4.96 1.95 14.08
N ILE A 174 4.14 2.43 15.03
CA ILE A 174 2.78 1.91 15.25
C ILE A 174 1.92 2.14 13.99
N SER A 175 1.99 3.34 13.40
CA SER A 175 1.27 3.67 12.17
C SER A 175 1.69 2.80 10.98
N TYR A 176 2.96 2.43 10.84
CA TYR A 176 3.38 1.48 9.80
C TYR A 176 2.78 0.09 9.99
N MET A 177 2.81 -0.46 11.22
CA MET A 177 2.17 -1.74 11.53
C MET A 177 0.67 -1.71 11.24
N GLU A 178 -0.01 -0.67 11.72
CA GLU A 178 -1.45 -0.44 11.48
C GLU A 178 -1.77 -0.36 10.00
N THR A 179 -1.03 0.46 9.24
CA THR A 179 -1.24 0.65 7.80
C THR A 179 -1.13 -0.67 7.06
N ILE A 180 -0.07 -1.45 7.33
CA ILE A 180 0.15 -2.75 6.71
C ILE A 180 -1.02 -3.69 7.05
N MET A 181 -1.39 -3.82 8.32
CA MET A 181 -2.45 -4.72 8.75
C MET A 181 -3.81 -4.32 8.17
N LYS A 182 -4.14 -3.02 8.21
CA LYS A 182 -5.37 -2.47 7.67
C LYS A 182 -5.54 -2.83 6.20
N PHE A 183 -4.57 -2.44 5.37
CA PHE A 183 -4.70 -2.66 3.94
C PHE A 183 -4.61 -4.13 3.55
N THR A 184 -3.87 -4.95 4.30
CA THR A 184 -3.91 -6.41 4.11
C THR A 184 -5.34 -6.95 4.27
N ILE A 185 -6.08 -6.50 5.30
CA ILE A 185 -7.47 -6.92 5.54
C ILE A 185 -8.41 -6.37 4.48
N GLU A 186 -8.30 -5.08 4.15
CA GLU A 186 -9.18 -4.43 3.16
C GLU A 186 -9.03 -5.03 1.75
N GLU A 187 -7.80 -5.41 1.37
CA GLU A 187 -7.49 -5.96 0.05
C GLU A 187 -7.60 -7.48 -0.02
N THR A 188 -7.82 -8.18 1.11
CA THR A 188 -8.11 -9.61 1.09
C THR A 188 -9.38 -9.87 0.30
N THR A 189 -9.30 -10.75 -0.70
CA THR A 189 -10.42 -11.05 -1.60
C THR A 189 -11.44 -11.97 -0.93
N ASP A 190 -12.67 -11.98 -1.44
CA ASP A 190 -13.73 -12.85 -0.89
C ASP A 190 -13.44 -14.35 -1.15
N MET A 191 -12.49 -14.67 -2.04
CA MET A 191 -12.01 -16.04 -2.27
C MET A 191 -11.12 -16.54 -1.13
N GLU A 192 -10.54 -15.65 -0.35
CA GLU A 192 -9.58 -15.96 0.72
C GLU A 192 -10.25 -16.03 2.10
N GLN A 193 -11.44 -16.64 2.17
CA GLN A 193 -12.26 -16.68 3.39
C GLN A 193 -11.50 -17.24 4.62
N ASN A 194 -10.62 -18.24 4.41
CA ASN A 194 -9.79 -18.79 5.48
C ASN A 194 -8.78 -17.77 6.02
N LEU A 195 -8.17 -16.95 5.15
CA LEU A 195 -7.21 -15.94 5.57
C LEU A 195 -7.91 -14.86 6.40
N ILE A 196 -9.00 -14.28 5.89
CA ILE A 196 -9.72 -13.24 6.61
C ILE A 196 -10.25 -13.74 7.96
N GLN A 197 -10.70 -15.01 8.04
CA GLN A 197 -11.13 -15.63 9.28
C GLN A 197 -9.97 -15.80 10.29
N ASP A 198 -8.78 -16.21 9.81
CA ASP A 198 -7.58 -16.32 10.65
C ASP A 198 -7.12 -14.95 11.17
N LEU A 199 -7.13 -13.92 10.32
CA LEU A 199 -6.76 -12.54 10.70
C LEU A 199 -7.77 -11.95 11.70
N ALA A 200 -9.06 -12.15 11.44
CA ALA A 200 -10.14 -11.79 12.36
C ALA A 200 -9.99 -12.48 13.72
N SER A 201 -9.70 -13.79 13.73
CA SER A 201 -9.46 -14.54 14.96
C SER A 201 -8.23 -14.02 15.72
N CYS A 202 -7.17 -13.66 15.00
CA CYS A 202 -5.97 -13.06 15.60
C CYS A 202 -6.28 -11.70 16.24
N LEU A 203 -7.09 -10.86 15.60
CA LEU A 203 -7.55 -9.59 16.15
C LEU A 203 -8.42 -9.78 17.40
N LEU A 204 -9.40 -10.69 17.36
CA LEU A 204 -10.28 -11.00 18.49
C LEU A 204 -9.49 -11.45 19.74
N GLN A 205 -8.46 -12.27 19.56
CA GLN A 205 -7.59 -12.70 20.66
C GLN A 205 -6.93 -11.50 21.35
N ASN A 206 -6.48 -10.50 20.59
CA ASN A 206 -5.79 -9.32 21.14
C ASN A 206 -6.74 -8.26 21.73
N VAL A 207 -8.06 -8.33 21.45
CA VAL A 207 -9.06 -7.42 22.04
C VAL A 207 -9.89 -8.07 23.16
N LYS A 208 -9.46 -9.20 23.71
CA LYS A 208 -10.05 -9.74 24.94
C LYS A 208 -9.78 -8.79 26.11
N LYS A 209 -10.76 -8.62 27.00
CA LYS A 209 -10.62 -7.70 28.16
C LYS A 209 -9.45 -8.03 29.07
N GLU A 210 -9.10 -9.32 29.20
CA GLU A 210 -7.91 -9.75 29.95
C GLU A 210 -6.61 -9.24 29.33
N GLU A 211 -6.54 -9.16 27.99
CA GLU A 211 -5.35 -8.68 27.26
C GLU A 211 -5.09 -7.19 27.43
N LYS A 212 -6.12 -6.43 27.80
CA LYS A 212 -5.98 -4.99 28.09
C LYS A 212 -5.00 -4.72 29.23
N GLU A 213 -4.88 -5.64 30.19
CA GLU A 213 -3.99 -5.50 31.34
C GLU A 213 -2.62 -6.15 31.09
N THR A 214 -2.56 -7.28 30.39
CA THR A 214 -1.32 -8.02 30.12
C THR A 214 -0.51 -7.44 28.96
N LEU A 215 -1.18 -7.06 27.86
CA LEU A 215 -0.57 -6.60 26.61
C LEU A 215 -1.27 -5.34 26.08
N PRO A 216 -1.21 -4.20 26.82
CA PRO A 216 -1.97 -2.99 26.49
C PRO A 216 -1.63 -2.42 25.10
N ALA A 217 -0.38 -2.51 24.66
CA ALA A 217 0.02 -2.01 23.34
C ALA A 217 -0.60 -2.84 22.21
N SER A 218 -0.59 -4.17 22.34
CA SER A 218 -1.19 -5.12 21.39
C SER A 218 -2.71 -4.96 21.36
N PHE A 219 -3.35 -4.78 22.52
CA PHE A 219 -4.78 -4.49 22.63
C PHE A 219 -5.16 -3.20 21.87
N VAL A 220 -4.43 -2.11 22.09
CA VAL A 220 -4.69 -0.83 21.41
C VAL A 220 -4.47 -0.93 19.91
N LEU A 221 -3.41 -1.60 19.44
CA LEU A 221 -3.20 -1.81 18.01
C LEU A 221 -4.36 -2.61 17.38
N ALA A 222 -4.81 -3.67 18.06
CA ALA A 222 -5.92 -4.47 17.58
C ALA A 222 -7.23 -3.66 17.51
N GLU A 223 -7.54 -2.85 18.52
CA GLU A 223 -8.71 -1.96 18.47
C GLU A 223 -8.64 -0.97 17.30
N ARG A 224 -7.47 -0.38 17.06
CA ARG A 224 -7.26 0.56 15.96
C ARG A 224 -7.49 -0.12 14.60
N VAL A 225 -6.86 -1.27 14.37
CA VAL A 225 -7.03 -2.03 13.12
C VAL A 225 -8.49 -2.46 12.91
N ILE A 226 -9.16 -2.96 13.96
CA ILE A 226 -10.57 -3.35 13.84
C ILE A 226 -11.46 -2.15 13.51
N GLY A 227 -11.25 -1.00 14.17
CA GLY A 227 -12.02 0.21 13.89
C GLY A 227 -11.86 0.68 12.44
N LEU A 228 -10.65 0.57 11.89
CA LEU A 228 -10.37 0.92 10.49
C LEU A 228 -10.98 -0.07 9.49
N CYS A 229 -11.06 -1.35 9.83
CA CYS A 229 -11.53 -2.42 8.93
C CYS A 229 -12.93 -2.96 9.29
N HIS A 230 -13.75 -2.16 9.97
CA HIS A 230 -15.01 -2.62 10.56
C HIS A 230 -15.97 -3.24 9.55
N GLU A 231 -16.12 -2.65 8.35
CA GLU A 231 -17.01 -3.17 7.29
C GLU A 231 -16.61 -4.58 6.84
N LYS A 232 -15.31 -4.84 6.62
CA LYS A 232 -14.81 -6.14 6.17
C LYS A 232 -14.84 -7.18 7.28
N LEU A 233 -14.56 -6.78 8.53
CA LEU A 233 -14.45 -7.70 9.68
C LEU A 233 -15.78 -8.04 10.33
N ARG A 234 -16.78 -7.14 10.28
CA ARG A 234 -18.08 -7.32 10.92
C ARG A 234 -18.77 -8.65 10.57
N PRO A 235 -18.99 -9.02 9.30
CA PRO A 235 -19.65 -10.29 8.97
C PRO A 235 -18.88 -11.50 9.52
N VAL A 236 -17.55 -11.43 9.48
CA VAL A 236 -16.67 -12.51 9.97
C VAL A 236 -16.73 -12.63 11.49
N PHE A 237 -16.78 -11.52 12.23
CA PHE A 237 -16.94 -11.56 13.69
C PHE A 237 -18.31 -12.07 14.13
N ILE A 238 -19.39 -11.72 13.40
CA ILE A 238 -20.72 -12.27 13.68
C ILE A 238 -20.68 -13.79 13.60
N GLU A 239 -20.02 -14.34 12.58
CA GLU A 239 -19.83 -15.79 12.42
C GLU A 239 -18.95 -16.40 13.52
N LEU A 240 -17.78 -15.81 13.79
CA LEU A 240 -16.82 -16.31 14.78
C LEU A 240 -17.34 -16.28 16.22
N LEU A 241 -18.21 -15.32 16.55
CA LEU A 241 -18.75 -15.15 17.89
C LEU A 241 -20.09 -15.87 18.10
N GLN A 242 -20.59 -16.64 17.12
CA GLN A 242 -21.79 -17.45 17.32
C GLN A 242 -21.61 -18.41 18.51
N GLY A 243 -22.36 -18.18 19.58
CA GLY A 243 -22.29 -18.97 20.80
C GLY A 243 -21.22 -18.55 21.82
N SER A 244 -20.46 -17.49 21.54
CA SER A 244 -19.51 -16.88 22.50
C SER A 244 -20.03 -15.54 23.01
N PRO A 245 -19.89 -15.23 24.30
CA PRO A 245 -20.38 -13.96 24.84
C PRO A 245 -19.49 -12.79 24.39
N ALA A 246 -20.01 -11.91 23.55
CA ALA A 246 -19.29 -10.75 23.02
C ALA A 246 -18.78 -9.78 24.12
N ASN A 247 -19.33 -9.87 25.34
CA ASN A 247 -18.95 -9.03 26.48
C ASN A 247 -17.56 -9.38 27.07
N GLU A 248 -16.93 -10.47 26.66
CA GLU A 248 -15.55 -10.83 27.04
C GLU A 248 -14.50 -10.00 26.30
N TYR A 249 -14.89 -9.37 25.19
CA TYR A 249 -14.04 -8.58 24.31
C TYR A 249 -14.20 -7.08 24.57
N SER A 250 -13.41 -6.25 23.88
CA SER A 250 -13.56 -4.79 23.89
C SER A 250 -15.01 -4.36 23.63
N SER A 251 -15.42 -3.23 24.22
CA SER A 251 -16.70 -2.59 23.92
C SER A 251 -16.90 -2.33 22.42
N LEU A 252 -15.80 -2.15 21.67
CA LEU A 252 -15.82 -1.99 20.22
C LEU A 252 -16.41 -3.22 19.50
N ILE A 253 -16.08 -4.44 19.97
CA ILE A 253 -16.64 -5.68 19.43
C ILE A 253 -18.12 -5.80 19.77
N THR A 254 -18.50 -5.40 20.99
CA THR A 254 -19.90 -5.43 21.41
C THR A 254 -20.76 -4.52 20.53
N SER A 255 -20.31 -3.28 20.26
CA SER A 255 -21.02 -2.38 19.34
C SER A 255 -21.08 -2.92 17.91
N LEU A 256 -19.98 -3.48 17.41
CA LEU A 256 -19.91 -3.96 16.03
C LEU A 256 -20.87 -5.14 15.77
N VAL A 257 -21.09 -5.99 16.77
CA VAL A 257 -21.99 -7.15 16.67
C VAL A 257 -23.44 -6.78 16.99
N GLN A 258 -23.71 -5.86 17.93
CA GLN A 258 -25.06 -5.47 18.33
C GLN A 258 -25.85 -4.76 17.23
N ASP A 259 -25.19 -4.01 16.34
CA ASP A 259 -25.84 -3.38 15.18
C ASP A 259 -26.52 -4.41 14.23
N ALA A 260 -26.29 -5.72 14.42
CA ALA A 260 -26.92 -6.78 13.65
C ALA A 260 -28.27 -7.25 14.23
N GLU A 261 -28.53 -7.07 15.53
CA GLU A 261 -29.76 -7.55 16.18
C GLU A 261 -30.95 -6.58 15.98
N ASP A 262 -30.69 -5.27 15.88
CA ASP A 262 -31.77 -4.27 15.70
C ASP A 262 -32.31 -4.20 14.25
N ASN A 263 -31.55 -4.66 13.26
CA ASN A 263 -31.97 -4.66 11.85
C ASN A 263 -32.82 -5.88 11.45
N ASN A 264 -32.99 -6.86 12.36
CA ASN A 264 -33.67 -8.13 12.05
C ASN A 264 -35.12 -8.20 12.61
N ILE A 265 -35.61 -7.14 13.26
CA ILE A 265 -36.96 -7.09 13.84
C ILE A 265 -38.00 -6.52 12.85
N ASP A 266 -37.58 -5.73 11.86
CA ASP A 266 -38.51 -5.05 10.94
C ASP A 266 -38.95 -5.92 9.74
N ALA A 267 -38.25 -7.03 9.47
CA ALA A 267 -38.53 -7.90 8.33
C ALA A 267 -39.62 -8.97 8.59
N PHE A 268 -40.15 -9.09 9.81
CA PHE A 268 -41.03 -10.21 10.19
C PHE A 268 -42.53 -9.89 10.30
N MET A 269 -42.96 -8.64 10.04
CA MET A 269 -44.35 -8.23 10.37
C MET A 269 -45.19 -7.68 9.21
N HIS A 270 -44.76 -7.78 7.95
CA HIS A 270 -45.53 -7.17 6.85
C HIS A 270 -45.78 -8.10 5.63
N ASP A 271 -46.22 -9.33 5.85
CA ASP A 271 -46.78 -10.16 4.78
C ASP A 271 -47.99 -10.99 5.25
N LEU A 272 -49.12 -10.31 5.47
CA LEU A 272 -50.44 -10.93 5.46
C LEU A 272 -51.52 -9.84 5.25
N GLU A 273 -51.91 -9.67 3.99
CA GLU A 273 -53.25 -9.33 3.47
C GLU A 273 -53.19 -8.40 2.25
N ALA A 274 -53.40 -8.95 1.05
CA ALA A 274 -54.55 -8.63 0.20
C ALA A 274 -54.39 -9.19 -1.22
N VAL A 275 -55.50 -9.73 -1.73
CA VAL A 275 -55.65 -10.55 -2.94
C VAL A 275 -56.34 -9.73 -4.04
N SER A 276 -55.68 -9.56 -5.21
CA SER A 276 -56.19 -9.62 -6.61
C SER A 276 -57.26 -8.61 -7.16
N PRO A 277 -57.59 -8.57 -8.49
CA PRO A 277 -56.79 -8.62 -9.74
C PRO A 277 -57.29 -7.72 -10.93
N GLU A 278 -56.69 -7.94 -12.14
CA GLU A 278 -57.21 -7.78 -13.54
C GLU A 278 -56.97 -6.45 -14.29
N PHE A 279 -56.73 -6.33 -15.63
CA PHE A 279 -56.40 -7.20 -16.78
C PHE A 279 -56.03 -6.29 -18.00
N SER A 280 -55.21 -6.79 -18.96
CA SER A 280 -55.34 -6.69 -20.44
C SER A 280 -54.86 -5.52 -21.36
N THR A 281 -54.07 -5.97 -22.38
CA THR A 281 -54.08 -5.77 -23.86
C THR A 281 -53.67 -4.48 -24.61
N MET A 282 -52.54 -4.60 -25.35
CA MET A 282 -52.33 -4.55 -26.82
C MET A 282 -52.49 -3.27 -27.70
N MET A 283 -51.39 -3.05 -28.46
CA MET A 283 -51.25 -2.78 -29.91
C MET A 283 -51.62 -1.41 -30.51
N SER A 284 -50.68 -0.83 -31.29
CA SER A 284 -50.80 -0.66 -32.76
C SER A 284 -49.54 -0.06 -33.44
N LYS A 285 -49.19 -0.66 -34.58
CA LYS A 285 -48.27 -0.25 -35.67
C LYS A 285 -49.14 0.40 -36.80
N PRO A 286 -48.73 0.69 -38.07
CA PRO A 286 -47.41 0.73 -38.72
C PRO A 286 -47.18 1.82 -39.81
N ASN A 287 -45.94 1.81 -40.37
CA ASN A 287 -45.52 1.90 -41.78
C ASN A 287 -45.48 3.20 -42.62
N GLY A 288 -44.34 3.37 -43.32
CA GLY A 288 -44.24 4.02 -44.63
C GLY A 288 -42.84 4.48 -45.07
N GLN A 289 -42.09 3.61 -45.79
CA GLN A 289 -41.03 3.94 -46.78
C GLN A 289 -41.68 4.17 -48.18
N PRO A 290 -41.02 4.54 -49.33
CA PRO A 290 -39.58 4.43 -49.69
C PRO A 290 -38.94 5.51 -50.65
N ALA A 291 -37.61 5.39 -50.89
CA ALA A 291 -36.76 5.62 -52.11
C ALA A 291 -36.74 7.02 -52.82
N ASP A 292 -35.74 7.52 -53.58
CA ASP A 292 -34.51 7.04 -54.26
C ASP A 292 -33.64 8.25 -54.74
N SER A 293 -32.33 7.98 -54.99
CA SER A 293 -31.32 8.54 -55.96
C SER A 293 -30.83 10.02 -56.03
N GLY A 294 -29.49 10.16 -56.15
CA GLY A 294 -28.86 11.07 -57.14
C GLY A 294 -27.70 12.03 -56.75
N GLU A 295 -26.45 11.54 -56.80
CA GLU A 295 -25.15 12.11 -57.29
C GLU A 295 -24.61 13.57 -57.04
N GLU A 296 -23.34 13.57 -56.56
CA GLU A 296 -22.10 14.33 -56.92
C GLU A 296 -21.82 15.84 -56.68
N LEU A 297 -20.73 16.04 -55.88
CA LEU A 297 -19.50 16.87 -56.05
C LEU A 297 -19.53 18.41 -56.24
N HIS A 298 -18.96 19.14 -55.25
CA HIS A 298 -17.77 20.04 -55.34
C HIS A 298 -17.65 20.86 -54.02
N SER A 299 -16.64 20.62 -53.17
CA SER A 299 -15.34 21.30 -53.11
C SER A 299 -15.33 22.78 -52.66
N LYS A 300 -14.71 22.97 -51.49
CA LYS A 300 -13.77 24.03 -51.06
C LYS A 300 -14.24 25.14 -50.10
N ASP A 301 -13.77 24.91 -48.87
CA ASP A 301 -12.83 25.74 -48.12
C ASP A 301 -13.34 26.88 -47.22
N VAL A 302 -12.72 26.88 -46.04
CA VAL A 302 -12.51 27.97 -45.08
C VAL A 302 -13.64 28.24 -44.08
N GLN A 303 -13.76 27.39 -43.06
CA GLN A 303 -13.90 27.92 -41.69
C GLN A 303 -13.44 27.01 -40.54
N GLU A 304 -12.63 25.98 -40.80
CA GLU A 304 -11.85 25.34 -39.73
C GLU A 304 -10.63 26.20 -39.42
N THR A 305 -10.69 26.96 -38.34
CA THR A 305 -9.51 27.34 -37.50
C THR A 305 -9.86 28.37 -36.41
N LYS A 306 -11.09 28.91 -36.36
CA LYS A 306 -11.41 29.95 -35.35
C LYS A 306 -12.35 29.53 -34.23
N GLU A 307 -13.04 28.40 -34.33
CA GLU A 307 -13.97 27.95 -33.29
C GLU A 307 -13.39 26.90 -32.34
N ALA A 308 -12.41 26.09 -32.77
CA ALA A 308 -11.76 25.09 -31.90
C ALA A 308 -10.80 25.69 -30.85
N PHE A 309 -10.37 26.94 -31.01
CA PHE A 309 -9.44 27.60 -30.08
C PHE A 309 -10.14 28.39 -28.98
N ASN A 310 -11.45 28.65 -29.12
CA ASN A 310 -12.21 29.51 -28.20
C ASN A 310 -13.08 28.73 -27.20
N SER A 311 -13.36 27.45 -27.45
CA SER A 311 -14.04 26.55 -26.51
C SER A 311 -13.11 25.92 -25.48
N LYS A 312 -11.78 25.87 -25.73
CA LYS A 312 -10.76 25.37 -24.78
C LYS A 312 -10.55 26.23 -23.53
N LYS A 313 -11.11 27.44 -23.46
CA LYS A 313 -10.86 28.38 -22.35
C LYS A 313 -11.99 28.49 -21.33
N LYS A 314 -13.06 27.69 -21.45
CA LYS A 314 -14.25 27.82 -20.60
C LYS A 314 -14.65 26.57 -19.82
N ALA A 315 -13.84 25.52 -19.80
CA ALA A 315 -14.13 24.31 -19.03
C ALA A 315 -12.84 23.73 -18.45
N LEU A 316 -12.39 24.27 -17.31
CA LEU A 316 -11.22 23.77 -16.59
C LEU A 316 -11.57 23.71 -15.10
N GLY A 317 -11.73 22.48 -14.61
CA GLY A 317 -12.17 22.14 -13.25
C GLY A 317 -13.19 20.99 -13.28
N GLY A 318 -13.92 20.81 -12.17
CA GLY A 318 -14.98 19.78 -12.07
C GLY A 318 -16.20 20.01 -12.96
N SER A 319 -16.23 21.09 -13.77
CA SER A 319 -17.37 21.44 -14.63
C SER A 319 -17.64 20.44 -15.77
N ILE A 320 -16.68 19.55 -16.05
CA ILE A 320 -16.81 18.52 -17.09
C ILE A 320 -17.19 17.14 -16.52
N VAL A 321 -17.28 17.01 -15.19
CA VAL A 321 -17.79 15.80 -14.53
C VAL A 321 -19.22 15.56 -14.97
N GLY A 322 -19.54 14.33 -15.35
CA GLY A 322 -20.83 13.94 -15.92
C GLY A 322 -20.89 13.98 -17.46
N SER A 323 -19.80 14.34 -18.14
CA SER A 323 -19.75 14.44 -19.60
C SER A 323 -19.13 13.20 -20.26
N ARG A 324 -19.60 12.87 -21.47
CA ARG A 324 -18.95 11.91 -22.38
C ARG A 324 -17.86 12.60 -23.18
N ILE A 325 -16.67 12.00 -23.18
CA ILE A 325 -15.50 12.51 -23.89
C ILE A 325 -14.81 11.39 -24.65
N LYS A 326 -14.03 11.77 -25.65
CA LYS A 326 -13.04 10.90 -26.29
C LYS A 326 -11.64 11.42 -26.02
N VAL A 327 -10.75 10.57 -25.52
CA VAL A 327 -9.37 10.88 -25.14
C VAL A 327 -8.42 10.23 -26.15
N TRP A 328 -7.44 11.00 -26.64
CA TRP A 328 -6.45 10.52 -27.60
C TRP A 328 -5.32 9.80 -26.89
N TRP A 329 -5.05 8.57 -27.29
CA TRP A 329 -3.96 7.76 -26.81
C TRP A 329 -2.83 7.71 -27.84
N SER A 330 -1.63 8.18 -27.46
CA SER A 330 -0.49 8.23 -28.39
C SER A 330 0.19 6.88 -28.61
N GLY A 331 0.03 5.92 -27.68
CA GLY A 331 0.55 4.56 -27.83
C GLY A 331 -0.12 3.82 -28.99
N ASP A 332 -1.43 4.01 -29.13
CA ASP A 332 -2.27 3.33 -30.11
C ASP A 332 -2.68 4.24 -31.29
N GLU A 333 -2.30 5.52 -31.23
CA GLU A 333 -2.64 6.56 -32.22
C GLU A 333 -4.16 6.66 -32.51
N MET A 334 -5.01 6.53 -31.49
CA MET A 334 -6.46 6.56 -31.64
C MET A 334 -7.20 7.20 -30.45
N PHE A 335 -8.49 7.50 -30.63
CA PHE A 335 -9.37 8.04 -29.59
C PHE A 335 -10.15 6.93 -28.91
N TYR A 336 -10.23 6.99 -27.57
CA TYR A 336 -11.03 6.09 -26.74
C TYR A 336 -12.13 6.88 -26.04
N ASN A 337 -13.34 6.35 -26.09
CA ASN A 337 -14.53 6.97 -25.51
C ASN A 337 -14.65 6.63 -24.03
N GLY A 338 -15.01 7.62 -23.22
CA GLY A 338 -15.17 7.45 -21.80
C GLY A 338 -16.06 8.51 -21.16
N PHE A 339 -16.40 8.28 -19.91
CA PHE A 339 -17.25 9.13 -19.09
C PHE A 339 -16.43 9.74 -17.95
N VAL A 340 -16.53 11.06 -17.78
CA VAL A 340 -15.86 11.75 -16.68
C VAL A 340 -16.65 11.56 -15.39
N LYS A 341 -16.18 10.68 -14.51
CA LYS A 341 -16.87 10.29 -13.28
C LYS A 341 -16.63 11.25 -12.11
N SER A 342 -15.41 11.74 -11.94
CA SER A 342 -15.08 12.68 -10.85
C SER A 342 -13.86 13.56 -11.19
N PHE A 343 -13.57 14.54 -10.33
CA PHE A 343 -12.46 15.48 -10.51
C PHE A 343 -11.76 15.74 -9.17
N ASP A 344 -10.44 15.55 -9.15
CA ASP A 344 -9.59 15.93 -8.04
C ASP A 344 -9.01 17.32 -8.28
N ALA A 345 -9.47 18.30 -7.50
CA ALA A 345 -9.02 19.68 -7.58
C ALA A 345 -7.58 19.90 -7.08
N SER A 346 -7.07 19.01 -6.22
CA SER A 346 -5.71 19.10 -5.67
C SER A 346 -4.65 18.66 -6.68
N LEU A 347 -4.94 17.59 -7.43
CA LEU A 347 -4.07 17.04 -8.47
C LEU A 347 -4.37 17.61 -9.86
N GLY A 348 -5.54 18.20 -10.06
CA GLY A 348 -6.00 18.69 -11.36
C GLY A 348 -6.29 17.57 -12.35
N THR A 349 -6.65 16.38 -11.86
CA THR A 349 -6.91 15.16 -12.63
C THR A 349 -8.39 14.79 -12.60
N HIS A 350 -8.84 14.09 -13.64
CA HIS A 350 -10.21 13.62 -13.82
C HIS A 350 -10.25 12.10 -13.85
N GLU A 351 -11.19 11.49 -13.15
CA GLU A 351 -11.46 10.06 -13.22
C GLU A 351 -12.30 9.78 -14.49
N ILE A 352 -11.73 9.05 -15.44
CA ILE A 352 -12.35 8.67 -16.71
C ILE A 352 -12.66 7.18 -16.67
N VAL A 353 -13.92 6.82 -16.86
CA VAL A 353 -14.37 5.44 -17.04
C VAL A 353 -14.57 5.21 -18.53
N TYR A 354 -13.71 4.43 -19.16
CA TYR A 354 -13.79 4.12 -20.58
C TYR A 354 -14.89 3.09 -20.89
N ASP A 355 -15.31 3.01 -22.16
CA ASP A 355 -16.40 2.13 -22.59
C ASP A 355 -16.08 0.64 -22.49
N ASP A 356 -14.80 0.28 -22.46
CA ASP A 356 -14.30 -1.08 -22.21
C ASP A 356 -14.29 -1.45 -20.72
N GLY A 357 -14.58 -0.49 -19.83
CA GLY A 357 -14.64 -0.69 -18.38
C GLY A 357 -13.37 -0.28 -17.63
N ASP A 358 -12.31 0.13 -18.34
CA ASP A 358 -11.08 0.61 -17.72
C ASP A 358 -11.29 1.99 -17.09
N VAL A 359 -10.59 2.25 -15.97
CA VAL A 359 -10.72 3.51 -15.22
C VAL A 359 -9.35 4.14 -15.03
N GLU A 360 -9.23 5.41 -15.40
CA GLU A 360 -7.97 6.15 -15.26
C GLU A 360 -8.14 7.56 -14.71
N TRP A 361 -7.09 8.06 -14.06
CA TRP A 361 -6.99 9.43 -13.59
C TRP A 361 -6.09 10.25 -14.50
N LEU A 362 -6.67 11.11 -15.33
CA LEU A 362 -5.93 11.87 -16.34
C LEU A 362 -5.97 13.38 -16.09
N PRO A 363 -4.84 14.09 -16.16
CA PRO A 363 -4.81 15.54 -16.18
C PRO A 363 -5.26 16.04 -17.56
N LEU A 364 -6.58 16.08 -17.81
CA LEU A 364 -7.17 16.43 -19.11
C LEU A 364 -6.74 17.81 -19.65
N LYS A 365 -6.16 18.67 -18.82
CA LYS A 365 -5.53 19.92 -19.24
C LYS A 365 -4.33 19.70 -20.18
N ASN A 366 -3.63 18.59 -20.01
CA ASN A 366 -2.42 18.25 -20.76
C ASN A 366 -2.70 17.24 -21.89
N GLU A 367 -3.86 16.60 -21.87
CA GLU A 367 -4.27 15.60 -22.86
C GLU A 367 -5.04 16.18 -24.04
N LYS A 368 -5.05 15.45 -25.15
CA LYS A 368 -5.88 15.77 -26.32
C LYS A 368 -7.20 15.01 -26.21
N TRP A 369 -8.30 15.73 -25.99
CA TRP A 369 -9.64 15.15 -25.87
C TRP A 369 -10.71 16.04 -26.49
N GLN A 370 -11.91 15.49 -26.68
CA GLN A 370 -13.09 16.17 -27.24
C GLN A 370 -14.38 15.67 -26.57
N PHE A 371 -15.43 16.49 -26.49
CA PHE A 371 -16.76 16.02 -26.09
C PHE A 371 -17.37 15.13 -27.18
N ILE A 372 -18.15 14.14 -26.76
CA ILE A 372 -19.01 13.33 -27.63
C ILE A 372 -20.41 13.95 -27.58
N SER A 373 -21.00 14.24 -28.74
CA SER A 373 -22.40 14.70 -28.81
C SER A 373 -23.36 13.54 -28.61
N GLU A 374 -24.59 13.82 -28.16
CA GLU A 374 -25.64 12.80 -27.95
C GLU A 374 -25.99 12.01 -29.23
N GLU A 375 -25.62 12.51 -30.42
CA GLU A 375 -25.80 11.84 -31.71
C GLU A 375 -24.67 10.86 -32.07
N GLU A 376 -23.50 10.98 -31.43
CA GLU A 376 -22.29 10.15 -31.67
C GLU A 376 -22.15 8.97 -30.67
N ASP A 377 -23.00 8.87 -29.65
CA ASP A 377 -22.90 7.88 -28.55
C ASP A 377 -23.53 6.50 -28.84
N TYR A 378 -23.61 6.09 -30.12
CA TYR A 378 -24.22 4.81 -30.49
C TYR A 378 -23.18 3.68 -30.56
N ASN A 379 -23.00 2.95 -29.45
CA ASN A 379 -22.25 1.69 -29.41
C ASN A 379 -23.21 0.49 -29.22
N PRO A 380 -23.41 -0.39 -30.22
CA PRO A 380 -24.39 -1.47 -30.16
C PRO A 380 -24.01 -2.66 -29.24
N ASP A 381 -22.80 -2.72 -28.69
CA ASP A 381 -22.32 -3.87 -27.88
C ASP A 381 -22.33 -3.63 -26.35
N ALA A 382 -22.75 -2.46 -25.85
CA ALA A 382 -22.69 -2.11 -24.42
C ALA A 382 -24.05 -2.19 -23.70
N SER A 383 -24.77 -3.32 -23.78
CA SER A 383 -26.07 -3.50 -23.14
C SER A 383 -26.12 -4.75 -22.23
N ALA A 384 -25.68 -4.62 -20.98
CA ALA A 384 -26.35 -5.20 -19.80
C ALA A 384 -25.64 -4.79 -18.49
N ASN A 385 -26.44 -4.34 -17.52
CA ASN A 385 -26.18 -4.18 -16.07
C ASN A 385 -25.62 -2.84 -15.57
N MET A 386 -26.55 -1.90 -15.32
CA MET A 386 -26.46 -0.94 -14.22
C MET A 386 -27.80 -0.93 -13.46
N PRO A 387 -27.81 -0.93 -12.11
CA PRO A 387 -29.01 -0.73 -11.32
C PRO A 387 -29.46 0.73 -11.37
N GLN A 388 -30.76 0.96 -11.57
CA GLN A 388 -31.38 2.27 -11.37
C GLN A 388 -31.61 2.49 -9.88
N ASP A 389 -30.93 3.48 -9.28
CA ASP A 389 -31.25 3.94 -7.94
C ASP A 389 -32.25 5.12 -8.02
N ARG A 390 -33.38 4.96 -7.32
CA ARG A 390 -34.43 5.97 -7.18
C ARG A 390 -34.13 6.77 -5.92
N SER A 391 -33.97 8.07 -6.11
CA SER A 391 -33.91 9.05 -5.04
C SER A 391 -35.10 8.97 -4.08
N ASP A 392 -34.82 8.84 -2.78
CA ASP A 392 -35.69 9.40 -1.74
C ASP A 392 -34.85 10.10 -0.66
N LYS A 393 -35.24 11.35 -0.37
CA LYS A 393 -34.57 12.27 0.56
C LYS A 393 -34.97 11.96 2.00
N GLY A 394 -34.03 11.54 2.83
CA GLY A 394 -34.12 11.54 4.29
C GLY A 394 -32.91 12.24 4.90
N ASN A 395 -33.15 13.33 5.64
CA ASN A 395 -32.14 14.22 6.20
C ASN A 395 -31.56 13.64 7.51
N PHE A 396 -30.31 13.14 7.52
CA PHE A 396 -29.64 12.70 8.76
C PHE A 396 -28.10 12.76 8.72
N ASP A 397 -27.47 13.83 8.19
CA ASP A 397 -26.00 13.86 7.99
C ASP A 397 -25.31 15.11 8.55
N GLN A 398 -25.18 15.23 9.88
CA GLN A 398 -24.32 16.26 10.47
C GLN A 398 -23.21 15.72 11.39
N PRO A 399 -23.42 14.68 12.22
CA PRO A 399 -22.34 14.11 13.05
C PRO A 399 -21.34 13.25 12.26
N PHE A 400 -21.77 12.64 11.15
CA PHE A 400 -20.99 11.67 10.38
C PHE A 400 -20.01 12.33 9.40
N GLN A 401 -20.40 13.46 8.81
CA GLN A 401 -19.59 14.25 7.88
C GLN A 401 -18.38 14.91 8.56
N ASP A 402 -18.51 15.26 9.84
CA ASP A 402 -17.40 15.85 10.62
C ASP A 402 -16.34 14.79 10.98
N THR A 403 -16.74 13.52 11.11
CA THR A 403 -15.84 12.39 11.37
C THR A 403 -15.07 11.99 10.09
N LEU A 404 -15.73 12.01 8.92
CA LEU A 404 -15.09 11.76 7.62
C LEU A 404 -14.08 12.84 7.24
N LYS A 405 -14.37 14.12 7.54
CA LYS A 405 -13.40 15.22 7.35
C LYS A 405 -12.23 15.14 8.31
N ALA A 406 -12.45 14.69 9.55
CA ALA A 406 -11.37 14.46 10.51
C ALA A 406 -10.47 13.31 10.08
N ALA A 407 -11.03 12.20 9.56
CA ALA A 407 -10.28 11.05 9.06
C ALA A 407 -9.49 11.37 7.78
N SER A 408 -10.08 12.11 6.83
CA SER A 408 -9.39 12.55 5.61
C SER A 408 -8.24 13.52 5.90
N ASN A 409 -8.43 14.46 6.84
CA ASN A 409 -7.35 15.32 7.31
C ASN A 409 -6.26 14.53 8.07
N TYR A 410 -6.62 13.50 8.85
CA TYR A 410 -5.64 12.64 9.52
C TYR A 410 -4.81 11.83 8.50
N SER A 411 -5.42 11.32 7.43
CA SER A 411 -4.73 10.58 6.36
C SER A 411 -3.73 11.45 5.61
N SER A 412 -4.11 12.68 5.24
CA SER A 412 -3.23 13.64 4.57
C SER A 412 -2.06 14.08 5.46
N ILE A 413 -2.31 14.29 6.77
CA ILE A 413 -1.27 14.64 7.74
C ILE A 413 -0.30 13.48 7.97
N ILE A 414 -0.76 12.22 7.91
CA ILE A 414 0.11 11.05 8.03
C ILE A 414 0.97 10.86 6.78
N GLU A 415 0.44 11.02 5.57
CA GLU A 415 1.24 10.98 4.33
C GLU A 415 2.31 12.08 4.30
N GLU A 416 1.95 13.31 4.67
CA GLU A 416 2.90 14.44 4.74
C GLU A 416 4.00 14.19 5.79
N LYS A 417 3.63 13.63 6.97
CA LYS A 417 4.59 13.27 8.01
C LYS A 417 5.48 12.08 7.64
N CYS A 418 4.95 11.05 6.98
CA CYS A 418 5.72 9.92 6.49
C CYS A 418 6.76 10.36 5.45
N ASN A 419 6.39 11.24 4.53
CA ASN A 419 7.31 11.82 3.56
C ASN A 419 8.36 12.72 4.22
N SER A 420 7.98 13.49 5.26
CA SER A 420 8.93 14.26 6.06
C SER A 420 9.94 13.37 6.80
N VAL A 421 9.48 12.27 7.41
CA VAL A 421 10.34 11.31 8.12
C VAL A 421 11.27 10.57 7.17
N LEU A 422 10.80 10.16 5.98
CA LEU A 422 11.66 9.56 4.95
C LEU A 422 12.76 10.53 4.48
N ASN A 423 12.43 11.81 4.35
CA ASN A 423 13.42 12.85 4.03
C ASN A 423 14.40 13.10 5.19
N GLU A 424 13.94 13.09 6.44
CA GLU A 424 14.83 13.20 7.62
C GLU A 424 15.76 12.00 7.76
N ILE A 425 15.25 10.77 7.55
CA ILE A 425 16.07 9.55 7.49
C ILE A 425 17.12 9.69 6.39
N GLN A 426 16.72 10.14 5.20
CA GLN A 426 17.65 10.37 4.09
C GLN A 426 18.72 11.44 4.39
N CYS A 427 18.37 12.48 5.15
CA CYS A 427 19.33 13.48 5.64
C CYS A 427 20.30 12.92 6.69
N LEU A 428 19.82 12.16 7.68
CA LEU A 428 20.65 11.55 8.74
C LEU A 428 21.70 10.57 8.18
N TYR A 429 21.33 9.82 7.13
CA TYR A 429 22.28 8.95 6.42
C TYR A 429 23.35 9.75 5.66
N SER A 430 23.06 10.97 5.20
CA SER A 430 24.02 11.85 4.49
C SER A 430 24.98 12.61 5.42
N GLU A 431 24.53 12.96 6.63
CA GLU A 431 25.34 13.65 7.64
C GLU A 431 26.34 12.69 8.31
N THR A 432 25.92 11.44 8.56
CA THR A 432 26.80 10.42 9.15
C THR A 432 27.90 9.94 8.20
N THR A 433 27.72 10.04 6.88
CA THR A 433 28.76 9.73 5.88
C THR A 433 29.68 10.91 5.53
N SER A 434 29.31 12.16 5.86
CA SER A 434 30.13 13.34 5.56
C SER A 434 31.02 13.81 6.71
N ALA A 435 30.90 13.23 7.91
CA ALA A 435 31.63 13.66 9.11
C ALA A 435 32.61 12.61 9.67
N PHE A 436 33.58 12.14 8.88
CA PHE A 436 34.84 11.58 9.42
C PHE A 436 36.02 11.78 8.45
N PRO A 437 36.98 12.68 8.77
CA PRO A 437 38.36 12.50 8.37
C PRO A 437 39.20 12.35 9.64
N VAL A 438 39.29 11.14 10.20
CA VAL A 438 40.29 10.89 11.26
C VAL A 438 41.52 10.26 10.62
N ARG A 439 42.52 11.11 10.39
CA ARG A 439 43.93 10.74 10.28
C ARG A 439 44.31 9.90 11.50
N ILE A 440 44.70 8.66 11.28
CA ILE A 440 45.42 7.89 12.30
C ILE A 440 46.90 8.22 12.17
N SER A 441 47.41 9.02 13.11
CA SER A 441 48.84 9.11 13.41
C SER A 441 49.05 9.07 14.91
N GLY A 442 49.61 7.95 15.38
CA GLY A 442 50.41 7.83 16.60
C GLY A 442 49.68 7.95 17.95
N TRP A 443 49.58 6.83 18.66
CA TRP A 443 50.14 6.70 20.00
C TRP A 443 50.21 5.23 20.43
N GLU A 444 51.44 4.72 20.46
CA GLU A 444 51.85 3.61 21.32
C GLU A 444 51.99 4.11 22.77
N ASN A 445 51.76 3.19 23.71
CA ASN A 445 52.03 3.25 25.15
C ASN A 445 51.01 3.99 26.03
N CYS A 446 50.14 3.21 26.68
CA CYS A 446 49.89 3.31 28.12
C CYS A 446 49.40 1.94 28.65
N HIS A 447 50.28 1.24 29.36
CA HIS A 447 49.95 0.13 30.26
C HIS A 447 49.19 0.64 31.48
N LEU A 448 48.09 0.00 31.85
CA LEU A 448 47.54 0.00 33.21
C LEU A 448 47.03 -1.41 33.55
N GLU A 449 47.61 -1.99 34.61
CA GLU A 449 47.26 -3.27 35.23
C GLU A 449 45.96 -3.20 36.06
N PRO A 450 45.30 -4.34 36.36
CA PRO A 450 44.00 -4.38 37.02
C PRO A 450 44.05 -4.43 38.56
N GLU A 451 43.03 -3.76 39.11
CA GLU A 451 42.40 -3.77 40.43
C GLU A 451 42.76 -4.82 41.49
N LYS A 452 42.92 -4.33 42.72
CA LYS A 452 42.59 -5.04 43.97
C LYS A 452 41.83 -4.10 44.91
N VAL A 453 40.55 -4.37 45.14
CA VAL A 453 39.85 -3.94 46.37
C VAL A 453 38.95 -5.09 46.83
N THR A 454 39.34 -5.70 47.95
CA THR A 454 38.57 -6.65 48.76
C THR A 454 38.07 -5.95 50.01
N VAL A 455 36.76 -5.97 50.23
CA VAL A 455 36.05 -5.76 51.51
C VAL A 455 34.77 -6.61 51.36
N GLU A 456 34.38 -7.55 52.23
CA GLU A 456 34.14 -7.42 53.67
C GLU A 456 33.85 -8.81 54.28
N SER A 457 34.23 -9.03 55.54
CA SER A 457 33.30 -9.49 56.59
C SER A 457 34.06 -9.72 57.90
N GLN A 458 33.72 -8.91 58.90
CA GLN A 458 34.06 -9.18 60.29
C GLN A 458 33.02 -10.12 60.89
N HIS A 459 33.46 -11.12 61.65
CA HIS A 459 32.75 -11.57 62.84
C HIS A 459 33.69 -12.29 63.83
N THR A 460 33.77 -11.69 65.04
CA THR A 460 33.85 -12.32 66.39
C THR A 460 35.06 -13.21 66.75
N THR A 461 35.88 -12.83 67.74
CA THR A 461 35.71 -13.04 69.21
C THR A 461 37.07 -13.08 69.92
N LEU A 462 37.13 -12.39 71.07
CA LEU A 462 38.11 -12.43 72.19
C LEU A 462 39.47 -11.73 72.01
#